data_AF-A0A9P5W188-F1
#
_entry.id   AF-A0A9P5W188-F1
#
_cell.length_a   1.000
_cell.length_b   1.000
_cell.length_c   1.000
_cell.angle_alpha   90.00
_cell.angle_beta   90.00
_cell.angle_gamma   90.00
#
_symmetry.space_group_name_H-M   'P 1'
#
loop_
_entity.id
_entity.type
_entity.pdbx_description
1 polymer ?
#
loop_
_entity_poly.entity_id
_entity_poly.type
_entity_poly.pdbx_seq_one_letter_code
_entity_poly.pdbx_strand_id
1 'polypeptide(L)'
;MTATTFTKSLPSPAHSINGDPEGEPSECVYAQLKIELEQIRKSIAESQEAYNLAHAAIPKLQHHVLSTHAKVAEAKKAVLEAKGISSSTNSSTSGSAPTSNASSPPSSSSLLGLTHEAENEERLQKLVKEHIELGLTLSQALRDKAKAEDNKKRLHDDLMRDKQRMRELEQKLREWDEAKKQQ
;
A
#
# COMPACT_ATOMS: atom_id res chain seq x y z
N MET A 1 -7.17 17.44 -8.29
CA MET A 1 -6.89 16.43 -7.25
C MET A 1 -7.88 16.66 -6.11
N THR A 2 -8.90 15.82 -6.00
CA THR A 2 -9.96 15.96 -5.00
C THR A 2 -9.66 15.04 -3.81
N ALA A 3 -9.28 15.65 -2.68
CA ALA A 3 -9.12 14.94 -1.42
C ALA A 3 -10.50 14.64 -0.83
N THR A 4 -10.90 13.37 -0.84
CA THR A 4 -12.10 12.88 -0.15
C THR A 4 -11.71 12.45 1.26
N THR A 5 -11.81 13.39 2.19
CA THR A 5 -11.68 13.13 3.63
C THR A 5 -12.97 12.46 4.10
N PHE A 6 -12.92 11.15 4.35
CA PHE A 6 -14.05 10.37 4.86
C PHE A 6 -14.03 10.42 6.40
N THR A 7 -14.51 11.52 6.99
CA THR A 7 -14.85 11.56 8.43
C THR A 7 -16.19 10.88 8.64
N LYS A 8 -16.19 9.55 8.79
CA LYS A 8 -17.35 8.81 9.29
C LYS A 8 -17.39 8.99 10.81
N SER A 9 -17.95 10.12 11.27
CA SER A 9 -18.42 10.23 12.66
C SER A 9 -19.48 9.16 12.86
N LEU A 10 -19.13 8.13 13.62
CA LEU A 10 -20.09 7.18 14.17
C LEU A 10 -20.95 7.93 15.18
N PRO A 11 -22.29 7.92 15.07
CA PRO A 11 -23.12 8.25 16.22
C PRO A 11 -22.96 7.12 17.23
N SER A 12 -22.30 7.39 18.36
CA SER A 12 -22.37 6.52 19.54
C SER A 12 -23.80 6.55 20.08
N PRO A 13 -24.53 5.42 20.16
CA PRO A 13 -25.68 5.34 21.05
C PRO A 13 -25.14 5.00 22.44
N ALA A 14 -24.94 6.03 23.26
CA ALA A 14 -24.71 5.87 24.68
C ALA A 14 -26.03 5.46 25.35
N HIS A 15 -26.33 4.17 25.39
CA HIS A 15 -27.31 3.62 26.32
C HIS A 15 -26.71 2.40 27.01
N SER A 16 -26.10 2.67 28.17
CA SER A 16 -25.79 1.67 29.18
C SER A 16 -27.08 0.96 29.59
N ILE A 17 -27.17 -0.34 29.28
CA ILE A 17 -28.16 -1.25 29.84
C ILE A 17 -27.64 -1.76 31.19
N ASN A 18 -28.02 -1.06 32.26
CA ASN A 18 -27.93 -1.54 33.64
C ASN A 18 -29.32 -1.44 34.27
N GLY A 19 -29.85 -2.58 34.76
CA GLY A 19 -31.15 -2.77 35.46
C GLY A 19 -32.31 -3.06 34.51
N ASP A 20 -33.14 -4.10 34.62
CA ASP A 20 -33.54 -4.99 35.72
C ASP A 20 -33.84 -6.41 35.17
N PRO A 21 -33.72 -7.48 35.98
CA PRO A 21 -34.28 -8.80 35.67
C PRO A 21 -35.76 -8.81 36.06
N GLU A 22 -36.62 -9.42 35.24
CA GLU A 22 -38.08 -9.50 35.42
C GLU A 22 -38.88 -8.30 34.88
N GLY A 23 -39.13 -8.33 33.58
CA GLY A 23 -40.16 -7.51 32.95
C GLY A 23 -40.51 -8.16 31.62
N GLU A 24 -41.80 -8.25 31.30
CA GLU A 24 -42.35 -8.89 30.10
C GLU A 24 -41.53 -8.61 28.82
N PRO A 25 -41.53 -9.55 27.85
CA PRO A 25 -40.89 -9.33 26.56
C PRO A 25 -41.52 -8.11 25.86
N SER A 26 -40.94 -6.94 26.06
CA SER A 26 -41.46 -5.69 25.50
C SER A 26 -41.28 -5.72 23.98
N GLU A 27 -42.40 -5.59 23.25
CA GLU A 27 -42.40 -5.60 21.78
C GLU A 27 -41.50 -4.51 21.17
N CYS A 28 -41.24 -3.43 21.92
CA CYS A 28 -40.29 -2.38 21.56
C CYS A 28 -38.84 -2.91 21.46
N VAL A 29 -38.40 -3.75 22.41
CA VAL A 29 -37.06 -4.34 22.42
C VAL A 29 -36.91 -5.30 21.24
N TYR A 30 -37.95 -6.07 20.94
CA TYR A 30 -37.95 -6.98 19.79
C TYR A 30 -37.87 -6.24 18.45
N ALA A 31 -38.65 -5.18 18.29
CA ALA A 31 -38.57 -4.32 17.10
C ALA A 31 -37.18 -3.70 16.95
N GLN A 32 -36.59 -3.25 18.06
CA GLN A 32 -35.23 -2.71 18.07
C GLN A 32 -34.18 -3.74 17.66
N LEU A 33 -34.26 -4.98 18.16
CA LEU A 33 -33.36 -6.07 17.77
C LEU A 33 -33.45 -6.37 16.28
N LYS A 34 -34.65 -6.34 15.68
CA LYS A 34 -34.83 -6.52 14.23
C LYS A 34 -34.18 -5.39 13.42
N ILE A 35 -34.39 -4.14 13.84
CA ILE A 35 -33.78 -2.98 13.19
C ILE A 35 -32.25 -3.06 13.24
N GLU A 36 -31.69 -3.39 14.40
CA GLU A 36 -30.24 -3.54 14.57
C GLU A 36 -29.68 -4.67 13.68
N LEU A 37 -30.41 -5.79 13.59
CA LEU A 37 -30.03 -6.93 12.76
C LEU A 37 -30.00 -6.56 11.27
N GLU A 38 -31.02 -5.86 10.76
CA GLU A 38 -31.03 -5.35 9.39
C GLU A 38 -29.88 -4.38 9.13
N GLN A 39 -29.58 -3.50 10.10
CA GLN A 39 -28.46 -2.57 10.00
C GLN A 39 -27.11 -3.31 9.91
N ILE A 40 -26.91 -4.37 10.70
CA ILE A 40 -25.70 -5.18 10.64
C ILE A 40 -25.62 -5.96 9.32
N ARG A 41 -26.72 -6.52 8.82
CA ARG A 41 -26.74 -7.19 7.51
C ARG A 41 -26.28 -6.24 6.40
N LYS A 42 -26.74 -4.98 6.44
CA LYS A 42 -26.28 -3.94 5.52
C LYS A 42 -24.78 -3.64 5.72
N SER A 43 -24.32 -3.48 6.96
CA SER A 43 -22.89 -3.25 7.28
C SER A 43 -21.98 -4.37 6.77
N ILE A 44 -22.41 -5.64 6.92
CA ILE A 44 -21.68 -6.82 6.42
C ILE A 44 -21.58 -6.77 4.89
N ALA A 45 -22.67 -6.45 4.20
CA ALA A 45 -22.67 -6.36 2.74
C ALA A 45 -21.69 -5.27 2.24
N GLU A 46 -21.77 -4.08 2.82
CA GLU A 46 -20.88 -2.95 2.50
C GLU A 46 -19.41 -3.30 2.80
N SER A 47 -19.14 -3.89 3.96
CA SER A 47 -17.79 -4.29 4.37
C SER A 47 -17.21 -5.40 3.51
N GLN A 48 -18.06 -6.35 3.07
CA GLN A 48 -17.67 -7.43 2.17
C GLN A 48 -17.31 -6.90 0.78
N GLU A 49 -18.08 -5.94 0.25
CA GLU A 49 -17.76 -5.28 -1.01
C GLU A 49 -16.43 -4.53 -0.91
N ALA A 50 -16.25 -3.73 0.14
CA ALA A 50 -15.00 -3.00 0.40
C ALA A 50 -13.80 -3.96 0.55
N TYR A 51 -13.99 -5.08 1.24
CA TYR A 51 -12.96 -6.12 1.38
C TYR A 51 -12.57 -6.70 0.01
N ASN A 52 -13.56 -7.02 -0.84
CA ASN A 52 -13.32 -7.56 -2.17
C ASN A 52 -12.56 -6.57 -3.06
N LEU A 53 -12.92 -5.28 -3.00
CA LEU A 53 -12.22 -4.21 -3.70
C LEU A 53 -10.76 -4.08 -3.24
N ALA A 54 -10.52 -4.07 -1.92
CA ALA A 54 -9.16 -4.02 -1.37
C ALA A 54 -8.34 -5.25 -1.77
N HIS A 55 -8.95 -6.45 -1.70
CA HIS A 55 -8.33 -7.69 -2.12
C HIS A 55 -7.93 -7.67 -3.60
N ALA A 56 -8.79 -7.17 -4.48
CA ALA A 56 -8.52 -7.06 -5.91
C ALA A 56 -7.46 -5.99 -6.26
N ALA A 57 -7.28 -4.97 -5.42
CA ALA A 57 -6.29 -3.91 -5.63
C ALA A 57 -4.85 -4.35 -5.30
N ILE A 58 -4.67 -5.24 -4.32
CA ILE A 58 -3.33 -5.67 -3.86
C ILE A 58 -2.46 -6.26 -4.98
N PRO A 59 -2.95 -7.19 -5.84
CA PRO A 59 -2.15 -7.70 -6.95
C PRO A 59 -1.69 -6.61 -7.92
N LYS A 60 -2.54 -5.61 -8.18
CA LYS A 60 -2.21 -4.47 -9.06
C LYS A 60 -1.09 -3.63 -8.45
N LEU A 61 -1.17 -3.34 -7.14
CA LEU A 61 -0.13 -2.61 -6.42
C LEU A 61 1.18 -3.40 -6.35
N GLN A 62 1.11 -4.71 -6.14
CA GLN A 62 2.28 -5.60 -6.17
C GLN A 62 2.96 -5.58 -7.54
N HIS A 63 2.20 -5.68 -8.63
CA HIS A 63 2.75 -5.57 -9.98
C HIS A 63 3.38 -4.18 -10.22
N HIS A 64 2.73 -3.11 -9.76
CA HIS A 64 3.27 -1.75 -9.88
C HIS A 64 4.58 -1.57 -9.13
N VAL A 65 4.70 -2.10 -7.90
CA VAL A 65 5.94 -2.12 -7.12
C VAL A 65 7.06 -2.84 -7.88
N LEU A 66 6.78 -4.05 -8.39
CA LEU A 66 7.78 -4.84 -9.12
C LEU A 66 8.24 -4.15 -10.40
N SER A 67 7.30 -3.58 -11.17
CA SER A 67 7.62 -2.85 -12.40
C SER A 67 8.46 -1.61 -12.12
N THR A 68 8.09 -0.80 -11.11
CA THR A 68 8.85 0.41 -10.76
C THR A 68 10.22 0.06 -10.17
N HIS A 69 10.32 -1.02 -9.39
CA HIS A 69 11.61 -1.51 -8.89
C HIS A 69 12.56 -1.89 -10.03
N ALA A 70 12.06 -2.58 -11.06
CA ALA A 70 12.87 -2.90 -12.24
C ALA A 70 13.40 -1.64 -12.95
N LYS A 71 12.54 -0.61 -13.12
CA LYS A 71 12.94 0.67 -13.70
C LYS A 71 13.98 1.41 -12.85
N VAL A 72 13.82 1.42 -11.51
CA VAL A 72 14.82 2.00 -10.60
C VAL A 72 16.16 1.28 -10.73
N ALA A 73 16.16 -0.05 -10.83
CA ALA A 73 17.37 -0.83 -11.01
C ALA A 73 18.08 -0.52 -12.35
N GLU A 74 17.30 -0.38 -13.43
CA GLU A 74 17.82 0.01 -14.75
C GLU A 74 18.38 1.44 -14.74
N ALA A 75 17.64 2.40 -14.18
CA ALA A 75 18.10 3.78 -14.06
C ALA A 75 19.38 3.88 -13.21
N LYS A 76 19.46 3.11 -12.12
CA LYS A 76 20.67 3.02 -11.28
C LYS A 76 21.86 2.48 -12.08
N LYS A 77 21.64 1.43 -12.88
CA LYS A 77 22.67 0.87 -13.76
C LYS A 77 23.17 1.91 -14.77
N ALA A 78 22.25 2.62 -15.43
CA ALA A 78 22.58 3.69 -16.38
C ALA A 78 23.36 4.85 -15.74
N VAL A 79 23.01 5.25 -14.51
CA VAL A 79 23.77 6.26 -13.74
C VAL A 79 25.19 5.79 -13.44
N LEU A 80 25.38 4.53 -13.04
CA LEU A 80 26.70 3.97 -12.75
C LEU A 80 27.58 3.88 -14.01
N GLU A 81 27.00 3.43 -15.13
CA GLU A 81 27.68 3.37 -16.43
C GLU A 81 28.07 4.76 -16.93
N ALA A 82 27.17 5.75 -16.87
CA ALA A 82 27.45 7.13 -17.26
C ALA A 82 28.53 7.79 -16.38
N LYS A 83 28.62 7.40 -15.12
CA LYS A 83 29.65 7.87 -14.19
C LYS A 83 31.01 7.18 -14.37
N GLY A 84 31.13 6.24 -15.31
CA GLY A 84 32.34 5.43 -15.51
C GLY A 84 32.61 4.46 -14.35
N ILE A 85 31.67 4.31 -13.42
CA ILE A 85 31.74 3.34 -12.33
C ILE A 85 31.19 2.03 -12.90
N SER A 86 31.96 1.37 -13.75
CA SER A 86 31.70 -0.02 -14.07
C SER A 86 31.73 -0.80 -12.76
N SER A 87 30.71 -1.62 -12.51
CA SER A 87 30.66 -2.53 -11.36
C SER A 87 31.72 -3.62 -11.54
N SER A 88 32.97 -3.25 -11.33
CA SER A 88 34.13 -4.13 -11.36
C SER A 88 34.22 -4.82 -10.01
N THR A 89 33.42 -5.86 -9.83
CA THR A 89 33.66 -6.83 -8.76
C THR A 89 34.85 -7.69 -9.17
N ASN A 90 36.02 -7.32 -8.64
CA ASN A 90 37.25 -8.09 -8.43
C ASN A 90 37.71 -9.10 -9.51
N SER A 91 38.83 -8.78 -10.15
CA SER A 91 39.96 -9.71 -10.20
C SER A 91 41.26 -8.94 -10.02
N SER A 92 41.85 -9.11 -8.85
CA SER A 92 43.20 -8.72 -8.51
C SER A 92 44.19 -9.67 -9.17
N THR A 93 44.97 -9.19 -10.13
CA THR A 93 46.30 -9.75 -10.42
C THR A 93 47.23 -8.62 -10.81
N SER A 94 48.13 -8.32 -9.87
CA SER A 94 49.33 -7.52 -9.99
C SER A 94 50.28 -8.06 -11.06
N GLY A 95 51.06 -7.16 -11.67
CA GLY A 95 52.39 -7.48 -12.16
C GLY A 95 52.59 -7.36 -13.67
N SER A 96 53.15 -6.21 -14.08
CA SER A 96 54.48 -6.11 -14.70
C SER A 96 54.53 -4.96 -15.72
N ALA A 97 55.41 -3.99 -15.45
CA ALA A 97 55.97 -3.13 -16.50
C ALA A 97 56.80 -4.00 -17.46
N PRO A 98 56.94 -3.59 -18.74
CA PRO A 98 58.18 -2.89 -19.04
C PRO A 98 58.04 -1.69 -19.99
N THR A 99 59.06 -0.85 -19.84
CA THR A 99 59.54 0.24 -20.66
C THR A 99 59.54 -0.03 -22.16
N SER A 100 59.11 0.94 -22.99
CA SER A 100 59.91 1.49 -24.10
C SER A 100 59.22 2.65 -24.84
N ASN A 101 59.92 3.79 -24.81
CA ASN A 101 60.13 4.79 -25.86
C ASN A 101 59.24 4.74 -27.13
N ALA A 102 58.42 5.78 -27.32
CA ALA A 102 58.09 6.33 -28.64
C ALA A 102 57.78 7.83 -28.51
N SER A 103 58.66 8.65 -29.07
CA SER A 103 58.50 10.08 -29.25
C SER A 103 57.41 10.36 -30.29
N SER A 104 56.42 11.18 -29.97
CA SER A 104 55.53 11.87 -30.92
C SER A 104 54.72 12.97 -30.22
N PRO A 105 54.32 14.04 -30.95
CA PRO A 105 54.19 15.41 -30.46
C PRO A 105 52.92 15.66 -29.62
N PRO A 106 52.82 16.80 -28.90
CA PRO A 106 51.56 17.20 -28.30
C PRO A 106 50.58 17.59 -29.41
N SER A 107 49.72 16.65 -29.82
CA SER A 107 48.55 16.98 -30.63
C SER A 107 47.63 17.87 -29.81
N SER A 108 47.68 19.16 -30.13
CA SER A 108 46.69 20.16 -29.81
C SER A 108 45.32 19.70 -30.29
N SER A 109 44.47 19.26 -29.37
CA SER A 109 43.03 19.10 -29.58
C SER A 109 42.27 19.47 -28.31
N SER A 110 42.70 20.54 -27.63
CA SER A 110 41.97 21.16 -26.52
C SER A 110 41.05 22.26 -27.04
N LEU A 111 39.95 21.88 -27.70
CA LEU A 111 38.80 22.78 -27.89
C LEU A 111 37.47 22.03 -28.12
N LEU A 112 37.49 20.76 -28.54
CA LEU A 112 36.28 19.93 -28.68
C LEU A 112 35.92 19.12 -27.41
N GLY A 113 36.81 19.07 -26.42
CA GLY A 113 36.56 18.37 -25.15
C GLY A 113 35.64 19.13 -24.19
N LEU A 114 35.53 20.46 -24.30
CA LEU A 114 34.71 21.27 -23.40
C LEU A 114 33.20 21.10 -23.65
N THR A 115 32.79 20.90 -24.91
CA THR A 115 31.38 20.69 -25.24
C THR A 115 30.93 19.28 -24.86
N HIS A 116 31.77 18.27 -25.11
CA HIS A 116 31.43 16.87 -24.86
C HIS A 116 31.38 16.52 -23.35
N GLU A 117 32.21 17.18 -22.53
CA GLU A 117 32.15 17.06 -21.07
C GLU A 117 30.90 17.73 -20.50
N ALA A 118 30.52 18.91 -21.01
CA ALA A 118 29.30 19.61 -20.58
C ALA A 118 28.01 18.84 -20.93
N GLU A 119 27.94 18.26 -22.13
CA GLU A 119 26.82 17.41 -22.56
C GLU A 119 26.73 16.11 -21.76
N ASN A 120 27.88 15.54 -21.37
CA ASN A 120 27.92 14.34 -20.55
C ASN A 120 27.46 14.62 -19.10
N GLU A 121 27.87 15.76 -18.52
CA GLU A 121 27.43 16.20 -17.21
C GLU A 121 25.91 16.48 -17.19
N GLU A 122 25.37 17.16 -18.21
CA GLU A 122 23.92 17.39 -18.34
C GLU A 122 23.14 16.06 -18.45
N ARG A 123 23.65 15.11 -19.26
CA ARG A 123 23.07 13.78 -19.40
C ARG A 123 23.10 13.00 -18.08
N LEU A 124 24.20 13.06 -17.34
CA LEU A 124 24.34 12.43 -16.04
C LEU A 124 23.34 13.02 -15.02
N GLN A 125 23.23 14.35 -14.97
CA GLN A 125 22.26 15.02 -14.10
C GLN A 125 20.82 14.61 -14.42
N LYS A 126 20.48 14.48 -15.70
CA LYS A 126 19.17 13.98 -16.14
C LYS A 126 18.91 12.55 -15.67
N LEU A 127 19.87 11.64 -15.85
CA LEU A 127 19.78 10.25 -15.38
C LEU A 127 19.63 10.16 -13.85
N VAL A 128 20.40 10.97 -13.11
CA VAL A 128 20.30 11.03 -11.64
C VAL A 128 18.92 11.52 -11.22
N LYS A 129 18.39 12.56 -11.86
CA LYS A 129 17.04 13.08 -11.58
C LYS A 129 15.97 12.02 -11.83
N GLU A 130 16.05 11.30 -12.95
CA GLU A 130 15.12 10.22 -13.29
C GLU A 130 15.18 9.06 -12.27
N HIS A 131 16.39 8.65 -11.87
CA HIS A 131 16.56 7.64 -10.82
C HIS A 131 15.93 8.07 -9.48
N ILE A 132 16.09 9.34 -9.09
CA ILE A 132 15.46 9.87 -7.87
C ILE A 132 13.93 9.85 -8.00
N GLU A 133 13.38 10.31 -9.11
CA GLU A 133 11.93 10.35 -9.36
C GLU A 133 11.31 8.95 -9.36
N LEU A 134 11.96 7.98 -9.99
CA LEU A 134 11.56 6.58 -9.95
C LEU A 134 11.65 6.01 -8.54
N GLY A 135 12.69 6.36 -7.76
CA GLY A 135 12.83 5.97 -6.36
C GLY A 135 11.71 6.52 -5.46
N LEU A 136 11.30 7.76 -5.68
CA LEU A 136 10.15 8.36 -5.00
C LEU A 136 8.84 7.64 -5.37
N THR A 137 8.67 7.34 -6.66
CA THR A 137 7.52 6.58 -7.16
C THR A 137 7.45 5.18 -6.56
N LEU A 138 8.58 4.47 -6.48
CA LEU A 138 8.66 3.16 -5.83
C LEU A 138 8.30 3.23 -4.35
N SER A 139 8.83 4.24 -3.65
CA SER A 139 8.53 4.48 -2.24
C SER A 139 7.05 4.72 -2.01
N GLN A 140 6.40 5.47 -2.92
CA GLN A 140 4.96 5.70 -2.87
C GLN A 140 4.18 4.42 -3.14
N ALA A 141 4.54 3.66 -4.17
CA ALA A 141 3.91 2.38 -4.50
C ALA A 141 3.97 1.37 -3.34
N LEU A 142 5.10 1.31 -2.62
CA LEU A 142 5.26 0.48 -1.42
C LEU A 142 4.32 0.92 -0.29
N ARG A 143 4.20 2.23 -0.05
CA ARG A 143 3.27 2.78 0.95
C ARG A 143 1.82 2.47 0.59
N ASP A 144 1.45 2.59 -0.67
CA ASP A 144 0.08 2.32 -1.12
C ASP A 144 -0.26 0.83 -1.01
N LYS A 145 0.69 -0.05 -1.33
CA LYS A 145 0.56 -1.49 -1.10
C LYS A 145 0.34 -1.81 0.38
N ALA A 146 1.19 -1.28 1.27
CA ALA A 146 1.07 -1.50 2.71
C ALA A 146 -0.30 -1.02 3.24
N LYS A 147 -0.73 0.18 2.85
CA LYS A 147 -2.06 0.70 3.20
C LYS A 147 -3.20 -0.19 2.72
N ALA A 148 -3.10 -0.75 1.52
CA ALA A 148 -4.12 -1.65 0.98
C ALA A 148 -4.17 -2.98 1.76
N GLU A 149 -3.03 -3.54 2.13
CA GLU A 149 -2.94 -4.76 2.95
C GLU A 149 -3.50 -4.53 4.37
N ASP A 150 -3.14 -3.42 5.01
CA ASP A 150 -3.66 -3.03 6.32
C ASP A 150 -5.17 -2.79 6.27
N ASN A 151 -5.66 -2.08 5.24
CA ASN A 151 -7.08 -1.85 5.08
C ASN A 151 -7.86 -3.15 4.84
N LYS A 152 -7.32 -4.07 4.03
CA LYS A 152 -7.93 -5.41 3.84
C LYS A 152 -8.03 -6.16 5.16
N LYS A 153 -6.97 -6.13 5.98
CA LYS A 153 -6.97 -6.77 7.30
C LYS A 153 -8.03 -6.17 8.21
N ARG A 154 -8.08 -4.84 8.32
CA ARG A 154 -9.09 -4.14 9.13
C ARG A 154 -10.52 -4.50 8.70
N LEU A 155 -10.80 -4.46 7.39
CA LEU A 155 -12.12 -4.81 6.85
C LEU A 155 -12.49 -6.27 7.14
N HIS A 156 -11.51 -7.18 7.12
CA HIS A 156 -11.75 -8.57 7.52
C HIS A 156 -12.13 -8.68 9.00
N ASP A 157 -11.39 -8.02 9.88
CA ASP A 157 -11.64 -8.02 11.31
C ASP A 157 -13.02 -7.41 11.64
N ASP A 158 -13.37 -6.30 10.99
CA ASP A 158 -14.69 -5.67 11.09
C ASP A 158 -15.81 -6.62 10.64
N LEU A 159 -15.64 -7.27 9.50
CA LEU A 159 -16.60 -8.22 8.96
C LEU A 159 -16.80 -9.44 9.87
N MET A 160 -15.74 -9.94 10.51
CA MET A 160 -15.84 -11.04 11.47
C MET A 160 -16.57 -10.61 12.75
N ARG A 161 -16.34 -9.39 13.23
CA ARG A 161 -17.07 -8.81 14.36
C ARG A 161 -18.56 -8.63 14.05
N ASP A 162 -18.89 -8.06 12.90
CA ASP A 162 -20.29 -7.88 12.49
C ASP A 162 -21.01 -9.21 12.30
N LYS A 163 -20.36 -10.23 11.71
CA LYS A 163 -20.91 -11.58 11.61
C LYS A 163 -21.13 -12.25 12.96
N GLN A 164 -20.26 -11.98 13.95
CA GLN A 164 -20.46 -12.47 15.31
C GLN A 164 -21.67 -11.80 15.96
N ARG A 165 -21.76 -10.46 15.89
CA ARG A 165 -22.88 -9.69 16.43
C ARG A 165 -24.21 -10.08 15.78
N MET A 166 -24.23 -10.32 14.46
CA MET A 166 -25.41 -10.80 13.75
C MET A 166 -25.89 -12.14 14.32
N ARG A 167 -24.99 -13.10 14.56
CA ARG A 167 -25.34 -14.40 15.16
C ARG A 167 -25.90 -14.25 16.57
N GLU A 168 -25.33 -13.36 17.38
CA GLU A 168 -25.82 -13.06 18.73
C GLU A 168 -27.23 -12.45 18.72
N LEU A 169 -27.51 -11.52 17.80
CA LEU A 169 -28.85 -10.95 17.64
C LEU A 169 -29.85 -11.98 17.13
N GLU A 170 -29.47 -12.82 16.15
CA GLU A 170 -30.31 -13.91 15.65
C GLU A 170 -30.64 -14.93 16.75
N GLN A 171 -29.68 -15.21 17.64
CA GLN A 171 -29.93 -16.04 18.80
C GLN A 171 -30.91 -15.39 19.78
N LYS A 172 -30.70 -14.11 20.16
CA LYS A 172 -31.61 -13.39 21.05
C LYS A 172 -33.04 -13.31 20.51
N LEU A 173 -33.18 -13.12 19.19
CA LEU A 173 -34.49 -13.13 18.52
C LEU A 173 -35.19 -14.49 18.63
N ARG A 174 -34.44 -15.59 18.43
CA ARG A 174 -34.98 -16.95 18.61
C ARG A 174 -35.42 -17.22 20.05
N GLU A 175 -34.58 -16.87 21.03
CA GLU A 175 -34.89 -17.01 22.46
C GLU A 175 -36.14 -16.20 22.84
N TRP A 176 -36.28 -14.99 22.30
CA TRP A 176 -37.47 -14.15 22.50
C TRP A 176 -38.73 -14.78 21.88
N ASP A 177 -38.64 -15.30 20.65
CA ASP A 177 -39.76 -15.98 19.97
C ASP A 177 -40.16 -17.27 20.72
N GLU A 178 -39.21 -17.98 21.34
CA GLU A 178 -39.47 -19.15 22.19
C GLU A 178 -40.12 -18.77 23.52
N ALA A 179 -39.63 -17.73 24.19
CA ALA A 179 -40.22 -17.20 25.42
C ALA A 179 -41.67 -16.75 25.20
N LYS A 180 -41.97 -16.07 24.08
CA LYS A 180 -43.34 -15.65 23.73
C LYS A 180 -44.28 -16.83 23.46
N LYS A 181 -43.78 -17.98 23.00
CA LYS A 181 -44.60 -19.19 22.77
C LYS A 181 -44.94 -19.95 24.06
N GLN A 182 -44.20 -19.72 25.13
CA GLN A 182 -44.40 -20.36 26.43
C GLN A 182 -45.38 -19.58 27.34
N GLN A 183 -45.77 -18.37 26.93
CA GLN A 183 -46.85 -17.57 27.54
C GLN A 183 -48.19 -17.86 26.85
#